data_AF-A0A396LD26-F1
#
_entry.id   AF-A0A396LD26-F1
#
_cell.length_a   1.000
_cell.length_b   1.000
_cell.length_c   1.000
_cell.angle_alpha   90.00
_cell.angle_beta   90.00
_cell.angle_gamma   90.00
#
_symmetry.space_group_name_H-M   'P 1'
#
loop_
_entity.id
_entity.type
_entity.pdbx_description
1 polymer ?
#
loop_
_entity_poly.entity_id
_entity_poly.type
_entity_poly.pdbx_seq_one_letter_code
_entity_poly.pdbx_strand_id
1 'polypeptide(L)'
;MDDLTNTRFSQHAIETIKNDDFGIAEHLVNYPAVVISANEDVKAVAPEVIRRTVICRVQAGLTNTEVMSSNIVRTVQREVGTALYREYLRQMLEIVPELLELMKDDEQDEAPDILKASSQVLMNIFKEYGPETLPEYIRVLSLEDYFSEKVTGSYAIKTIQNAWKTSKDSFEIYPRTNELCYNAGATYEADRILKELPETLEVRKSRDCLMMNLEEAQKFFGITFKKSLFPWLSKIFA
;
A
#
# COMPACT_ATOMS: atom_id res chain seq x y z
N MET A 1 -19.39 -2.37 -6.95
CA MET A 1 -18.86 -2.74 -5.63
C MET A 1 -19.22 -4.19 -5.42
N ASP A 2 -18.28 -5.09 -5.67
CA ASP A 2 -18.41 -6.51 -5.37
C ASP A 2 -17.53 -6.80 -4.16
N ASP A 3 -18.05 -7.52 -3.16
CA ASP A 3 -17.30 -7.90 -1.97
C ASP A 3 -16.69 -9.30 -2.19
N LEU A 4 -15.37 -9.36 -2.32
CA LEU A 4 -14.66 -10.57 -2.73
C LEU A 4 -13.89 -11.20 -1.57
N THR A 5 -14.20 -12.46 -1.30
CA THR A 5 -13.32 -13.37 -0.53
C THR A 5 -12.01 -13.61 -1.29
N ASN A 6 -10.93 -13.97 -0.59
CA ASN A 6 -9.62 -14.23 -1.21
C ASN A 6 -9.67 -15.21 -2.41
N THR A 7 -10.47 -16.28 -2.32
CA THR A 7 -10.62 -17.24 -3.43
C THR A 7 -11.21 -16.60 -4.69
N ARG A 8 -12.26 -15.78 -4.56
CA ARG A 8 -12.86 -15.07 -5.69
C ARG A 8 -11.96 -13.96 -6.23
N PHE A 9 -11.26 -13.25 -5.36
CA PHE A 9 -10.29 -12.24 -5.78
C PHE A 9 -9.18 -12.88 -6.64
N SER A 10 -8.57 -13.96 -6.14
CA SER A 10 -7.49 -14.65 -6.83
C SER A 10 -7.93 -15.29 -8.16
N GLN A 11 -9.19 -15.74 -8.26
CA GLN A 11 -9.69 -16.42 -9.46
C GLN A 11 -10.25 -15.47 -10.53
N HIS A 12 -10.88 -14.35 -10.14
CA HIS A 12 -11.64 -13.53 -11.10
C HIS A 12 -11.17 -12.08 -11.16
N ALA A 13 -10.75 -11.49 -10.04
CA ALA A 13 -10.35 -10.08 -10.03
C ALA A 13 -9.03 -9.86 -10.79
N ILE A 14 -8.09 -10.80 -10.70
CA ILE A 14 -6.80 -10.71 -11.41
C ILE A 14 -7.01 -10.68 -12.93
N GLU A 15 -7.91 -11.51 -13.45
CA GLU A 15 -8.23 -11.53 -14.89
C GLU A 15 -8.84 -10.20 -15.33
N THR A 16 -9.77 -9.64 -14.56
CA THR A 16 -10.35 -8.33 -14.87
C THR A 16 -9.31 -7.21 -14.84
N ILE A 17 -8.40 -7.22 -13.87
CA ILE A 17 -7.35 -6.19 -13.73
C ILE A 17 -6.30 -6.30 -14.84
N LYS A 18 -6.03 -7.51 -15.34
CA LYS A 18 -5.08 -7.76 -16.43
C LYS A 18 -5.68 -7.63 -17.82
N ASN A 19 -7.00 -7.53 -17.94
CA ASN A 19 -7.66 -7.50 -19.23
C ASN A 19 -7.50 -6.12 -19.87
N ASP A 20 -6.42 -5.95 -20.64
CA ASP A 20 -6.14 -4.73 -21.40
C ASP A 20 -7.21 -4.46 -22.48
N ASP A 21 -7.98 -5.49 -22.88
CA ASP A 21 -9.07 -5.39 -23.84
C ASP A 21 -10.43 -5.06 -23.21
N PHE A 22 -10.49 -4.87 -21.88
CA PHE A 22 -11.74 -4.56 -21.17
C PHE A 22 -12.38 -3.29 -21.73
N GLY A 23 -13.60 -3.37 -22.25
CA GLY A 23 -14.30 -2.24 -22.84
C GLY A 23 -14.00 -1.99 -24.31
N ILE A 24 -13.00 -2.65 -24.91
CA ILE A 24 -12.71 -2.55 -26.34
C ILE A 24 -13.76 -3.28 -27.15
N ALA A 25 -14.08 -4.52 -26.76
CA ALA A 25 -15.09 -5.35 -27.44
C ALA A 25 -16.50 -4.72 -27.37
N GLU A 26 -16.77 -3.97 -26.31
CA GLU A 26 -18.03 -3.26 -26.07
C GLU A 26 -18.03 -1.83 -26.62
N HIS A 27 -16.95 -1.39 -27.29
CA HIS A 27 -16.77 -0.03 -27.81
C HIS A 27 -17.05 1.06 -26.76
N LEU A 28 -16.59 0.85 -25.53
CA LEU A 28 -16.73 1.83 -24.46
C LEU A 28 -15.92 3.09 -24.80
N VAL A 29 -16.63 4.20 -25.00
CA VAL A 29 -16.02 5.52 -25.16
C VAL A 29 -15.58 6.09 -23.79
N ASN A 30 -16.23 5.63 -22.72
CA ASN A 30 -15.93 6.01 -21.33
C ASN A 30 -15.58 4.75 -20.54
N TYR A 31 -14.37 4.71 -20.00
CA TYR A 31 -13.92 3.60 -19.16
C TYR A 31 -14.39 3.84 -17.72
N PRO A 32 -15.19 2.93 -17.14
CA PRO A 32 -15.65 3.09 -15.77
C PRO A 32 -14.48 2.91 -14.79
N ALA A 33 -14.46 3.71 -13.73
CA ALA A 33 -13.60 3.42 -12.59
C ALA A 33 -14.09 2.14 -11.91
N VAL A 34 -13.24 1.11 -11.88
CA VAL A 34 -13.54 -0.16 -11.21
C VAL A 34 -13.06 -0.08 -9.77
N VAL A 35 -13.99 -0.22 -8.82
CA VAL A 35 -13.67 -0.29 -7.38
C VAL A 35 -13.99 -1.68 -6.85
N ILE A 36 -12.97 -2.35 -6.35
CA ILE A 36 -13.04 -3.69 -5.75
C ILE A 36 -12.90 -3.53 -4.24
N SER A 37 -13.87 -4.04 -3.49
CA SER A 37 -13.76 -4.19 -2.05
C SER A 37 -13.33 -5.62 -1.75
N ALA A 38 -12.34 -5.77 -0.89
CA ALA A 38 -11.85 -7.06 -0.47
C ALA A 38 -11.74 -7.10 1.05
N ASN A 39 -12.03 -8.27 1.62
CA ASN A 39 -11.92 -8.49 3.05
C ASN A 39 -10.45 -8.46 3.52
N GLU A 40 -10.26 -8.35 4.85
CA GLU A 40 -8.93 -8.30 5.45
C GLU A 40 -8.08 -9.53 5.09
N ASP A 41 -8.65 -10.66 4.67
CA ASP A 41 -7.92 -11.86 4.26
C ASP A 41 -7.17 -11.70 2.92
N VAL A 42 -7.46 -10.66 2.12
CA VAL A 42 -6.70 -10.28 0.93
C VAL A 42 -5.53 -9.37 1.33
N LYS A 43 -4.58 -9.94 2.07
CA LYS A 43 -3.48 -9.19 2.68
C LYS A 43 -2.28 -8.93 1.77
N ALA A 44 -2.07 -9.79 0.77
CA ALA A 44 -0.93 -9.71 -0.15
C ALA A 44 -1.44 -9.77 -1.59
N VAL A 45 -1.18 -8.69 -2.33
CA VAL A 45 -1.57 -8.53 -3.73
C VAL A 45 -0.32 -8.71 -4.59
N ALA A 46 -0.42 -9.46 -5.69
CA ALA A 46 0.73 -9.76 -6.53
C ALA A 46 1.28 -8.48 -7.22
N PRO A 47 2.60 -8.37 -7.50
CA PRO A 47 3.19 -7.20 -8.15
C PRO A 47 2.57 -6.81 -9.49
N GLU A 48 2.04 -7.78 -10.23
CA GLU A 48 1.32 -7.58 -11.50
C GLU A 48 -0.02 -6.83 -11.35
N VAL A 49 -0.65 -6.94 -10.18
CA VAL A 49 -1.89 -6.25 -9.82
C VAL A 49 -1.57 -4.90 -9.19
N ILE A 50 -0.55 -4.84 -8.32
CA ILE A 50 -0.08 -3.59 -7.69
C ILE A 50 0.24 -2.53 -8.76
N ARG A 51 0.91 -2.91 -9.85
CA ARG A 51 1.26 -1.99 -10.95
C ARG A 51 0.06 -1.40 -11.73
N ARG A 52 -1.14 -1.94 -11.53
CA ARG A 52 -2.36 -1.57 -12.27
C ARG A 52 -3.48 -1.05 -11.36
N THR A 53 -3.25 -0.97 -10.05
CA THR A 53 -4.30 -0.64 -9.08
C THR A 53 -3.78 0.26 -7.96
N VAL A 54 -4.62 1.18 -7.51
CA VAL A 54 -4.38 1.94 -6.28
C VAL A 54 -4.99 1.16 -5.12
N ILE A 55 -4.15 0.71 -4.18
CA ILE A 55 -4.58 -0.10 -3.05
C ILE A 55 -4.79 0.79 -1.81
N CYS A 56 -6.03 0.84 -1.34
CA CYS A 56 -6.39 1.53 -0.09
C CYS A 56 -6.56 0.53 1.05
N ARG A 57 -5.60 0.46 1.97
CA ARG A 57 -5.69 -0.38 3.19
C ARG A 57 -6.42 0.37 4.30
N VAL A 58 -7.72 0.10 4.49
CA VAL A 58 -8.51 0.70 5.58
C VAL A 58 -8.25 -0.07 6.88
N GLN A 59 -7.50 0.54 7.80
CA GLN A 59 -7.17 -0.05 9.12
C GLN A 59 -8.06 0.46 10.26
N ALA A 60 -8.89 1.47 9.98
CA ALA A 60 -9.80 2.06 10.95
C ALA A 60 -11.23 1.57 10.68
N GLY A 61 -11.84 0.95 11.68
CA GLY A 61 -13.26 0.63 11.70
C GLY A 61 -13.91 1.31 12.89
N LEU A 62 -15.15 1.77 12.72
CA LEU A 62 -15.97 2.16 13.86
C LEU A 62 -16.28 0.90 14.68
N THR A 63 -16.17 1.00 16.00
CA THR A 63 -16.63 -0.07 16.88
C THR A 63 -18.15 -0.22 16.76
N ASN A 64 -18.68 -1.43 17.05
CA ASN A 64 -20.12 -1.65 17.06
C ASN A 64 -20.87 -0.63 17.92
N THR A 65 -20.27 -0.21 19.04
CA THR A 65 -20.85 0.80 19.94
C THR A 65 -20.89 2.19 19.29
N GLU A 66 -19.83 2.60 18.59
CA GLU A 66 -19.78 3.90 17.89
C GLU A 66 -20.74 3.93 16.70
N VAL A 67 -20.84 2.85 15.93
CA VAL A 67 -21.81 2.75 14.82
C VAL A 67 -23.25 2.90 15.32
N MET A 68 -23.57 2.30 16.46
CA MET A 68 -24.93 2.30 17.00
C MET A 68 -25.29 3.58 17.76
N SER A 69 -24.31 4.26 18.35
CA SER A 69 -24.52 5.47 19.16
C SER A 69 -24.30 6.78 18.38
N SER A 70 -23.56 6.74 17.28
CA SER A 70 -23.20 7.93 16.51
C SER A 70 -24.14 8.18 15.33
N ASN A 71 -24.63 9.41 15.22
CA ASN A 71 -25.35 9.88 14.04
C ASN A 71 -24.42 10.25 12.87
N ILE A 72 -23.10 10.04 13.00
CA ILE A 72 -22.12 10.47 12.00
C ILE A 72 -22.38 9.81 10.64
N VAL A 73 -22.68 8.51 10.61
CA VAL A 73 -22.94 7.78 9.35
C VAL A 73 -24.16 8.36 8.62
N ARG A 74 -25.26 8.61 9.35
CA ARG A 74 -26.48 9.19 8.78
C ARG A 74 -26.25 10.63 8.30
N THR A 75 -25.47 11.40 9.05
CA THR A 75 -25.14 12.78 8.69
C THR A 75 -24.30 12.79 7.41
N VAL A 76 -23.24 11.99 7.34
CA VAL A 76 -22.40 11.86 6.14
C VAL A 76 -23.25 11.40 4.94
N GLN A 77 -24.11 10.40 5.09
CA GLN A 77 -24.99 9.95 4.00
C GLN A 77 -25.96 11.04 3.50
N ARG A 78 -26.42 11.94 4.38
CA ARG A 78 -27.34 13.01 4.02
C ARG A 78 -26.65 14.23 3.42
N GLU A 79 -25.49 14.60 3.95
CA GLU A 79 -24.79 15.85 3.61
C GLU A 79 -23.75 15.66 2.49
N VAL A 80 -23.26 14.44 2.25
CA VAL A 80 -22.31 14.17 1.16
C VAL A 80 -23.03 14.33 -0.19
N GLY A 81 -22.73 15.43 -0.86
CA GLY A 81 -23.14 15.72 -2.23
C GLY A 81 -22.01 15.52 -3.25
N THR A 82 -22.24 15.97 -4.47
CA THR A 82 -21.28 15.87 -5.59
C THR A 82 -20.39 17.11 -5.76
N ALA A 83 -20.54 18.12 -4.91
CA ALA A 83 -19.85 19.40 -5.04
C ALA A 83 -18.32 19.24 -5.07
N LEU A 84 -17.75 18.49 -4.11
CA LEU A 84 -16.31 18.20 -4.07
C LEU A 84 -15.82 17.51 -5.35
N TYR A 85 -16.55 16.49 -5.81
CA TYR A 85 -16.19 15.75 -7.01
C TYR A 85 -16.22 16.63 -8.27
N ARG A 86 -17.24 17.48 -8.41
CA ARG A 86 -17.38 18.39 -9.55
C ARG A 86 -16.28 19.44 -9.57
N GLU A 87 -15.95 20.02 -8.42
CA GLU A 87 -14.90 21.03 -8.32
C GLU A 87 -13.52 20.41 -8.57
N TYR A 88 -13.27 19.22 -8.01
CA TYR A 88 -12.07 18.44 -8.30
C TYR A 88 -11.92 18.17 -9.79
N LEU A 89 -12.98 17.69 -10.47
CA LEU A 89 -12.94 17.44 -11.91
C LEU A 89 -12.70 18.71 -12.71
N ARG A 90 -13.33 19.83 -12.34
CA ARG A 90 -13.14 21.11 -13.03
C ARG A 90 -11.67 21.51 -13.03
N GLN A 91 -11.03 21.50 -11.87
CA GLN A 91 -9.60 21.87 -11.73
C GLN A 91 -8.68 20.83 -12.38
N MET A 92 -8.99 19.54 -12.30
CA MET A 92 -8.21 18.50 -12.98
C MET A 92 -8.25 18.65 -14.50
N LEU A 93 -9.42 18.94 -15.08
CA LEU A 93 -9.56 19.12 -16.53
C LEU A 93 -8.77 20.33 -17.06
N GLU A 94 -8.45 21.31 -16.21
CA GLU A 94 -7.60 22.44 -16.56
C GLU A 94 -6.12 22.03 -16.69
N ILE A 95 -5.63 21.10 -15.85
CA ILE A 95 -4.21 20.71 -15.83
C ILE A 95 -3.88 19.48 -16.69
N VAL A 96 -4.85 18.60 -16.95
CA VAL A 96 -4.64 17.37 -17.72
C VAL A 96 -4.02 17.61 -19.10
N PRO A 97 -4.42 18.63 -19.90
CA PRO A 97 -3.79 18.89 -21.19
C PRO A 97 -2.29 19.13 -21.10
N GLU A 98 -1.84 19.90 -20.11
CA GLU A 98 -0.41 20.16 -19.88
C GLU A 98 0.33 18.88 -19.51
N LEU A 99 -0.23 18.06 -18.62
CA LEU A 99 0.35 16.77 -18.25
C LEU A 99 0.48 15.83 -19.46
N LEU A 100 -0.48 15.85 -20.38
CA LEU A 100 -0.41 15.07 -21.62
C LEU A 100 0.67 15.56 -22.59
N GLU A 101 0.93 16.87 -22.63
CA GLU A 101 2.05 17.40 -23.43
C GLU A 101 3.40 17.03 -22.83
N LEU A 102 3.55 17.07 -21.50
CA LEU A 102 4.76 16.62 -20.81
C LEU A 102 5.05 15.13 -21.09
N MET A 103 4.01 14.29 -21.22
CA MET A 103 4.18 12.87 -21.59
C MET A 103 4.68 12.64 -23.02
N LYS A 104 4.53 13.62 -23.93
CA LYS A 104 4.97 13.53 -25.32
C LYS A 104 6.38 14.07 -25.52
N ASP A 105 6.96 14.69 -24.50
CA ASP A 105 8.28 15.28 -24.55
C ASP A 105 9.34 14.20 -24.36
N ASP A 106 9.96 13.79 -25.47
CA ASP A 106 11.03 12.77 -25.48
C ASP A 106 12.30 13.22 -24.74
N GLU A 107 12.41 14.50 -24.33
CA GLU A 107 13.51 15.00 -23.49
C GLU A 107 13.30 14.75 -21.99
N GLN A 108 12.11 14.31 -21.57
CA GLN A 108 11.84 13.94 -20.17
C GLN A 108 12.05 12.45 -19.92
N ASP A 109 12.94 12.13 -18.98
CA ASP A 109 13.22 10.75 -18.57
C ASP A 109 12.06 10.11 -17.78
N GLU A 110 11.17 10.91 -17.19
CA GLU A 110 10.09 10.44 -16.30
C GLU A 110 8.73 11.03 -16.69
N ALA A 111 7.69 10.19 -16.67
CA ALA A 111 6.32 10.64 -16.85
C ALA A 111 5.88 11.56 -15.69
N PRO A 112 5.01 12.56 -15.95
CA PRO A 112 4.52 13.44 -14.90
C PRO A 112 3.72 12.68 -13.84
N ASP A 113 3.94 13.03 -12.57
CA ASP A 113 3.24 12.44 -11.44
C ASP A 113 1.80 12.97 -11.34
N ILE A 114 0.88 12.28 -12.02
CA ILE A 114 -0.56 12.59 -12.00
C ILE A 114 -1.16 12.49 -10.59
N LEU A 115 -0.62 11.65 -9.71
CA LEU A 115 -1.13 11.49 -8.35
C LEU A 115 -0.77 12.70 -7.48
N LYS A 116 0.45 13.24 -7.65
CA LYS A 116 0.86 14.50 -7.04
C LYS A 116 0.04 15.68 -7.56
N ALA A 117 -0.17 15.76 -8.87
CA ALA A 117 -1.00 16.80 -9.47
C ALA A 117 -2.45 16.73 -8.94
N SER A 118 -3.05 15.54 -8.92
CA SER A 118 -4.37 15.27 -8.35
C SER A 118 -4.46 15.65 -6.87
N SER A 119 -3.47 15.24 -6.07
CA SER A 119 -3.44 15.54 -4.64
C SER A 119 -3.28 17.04 -4.37
N GLN A 120 -2.54 17.76 -5.21
CA GLN A 120 -2.41 19.22 -5.12
C GLN A 120 -3.74 19.92 -5.41
N VAL A 121 -4.51 19.45 -6.38
CA VAL A 121 -5.88 19.96 -6.65
C VAL A 121 -6.77 19.76 -5.42
N LEU A 122 -6.79 18.56 -4.83
CA LEU A 122 -7.55 18.31 -3.60
C LEU A 122 -7.11 19.21 -2.45
N MET A 123 -5.80 19.39 -2.28
CA MET A 123 -5.24 20.28 -1.27
C MET A 123 -5.70 21.73 -1.47
N ASN A 124 -5.73 22.22 -2.70
CA ASN A 124 -6.20 23.57 -3.01
C ASN A 124 -7.67 23.73 -2.64
N ILE A 125 -8.52 22.76 -3.02
CA ILE A 125 -9.94 22.75 -2.68
C ILE A 125 -10.14 22.75 -1.16
N PHE A 126 -9.38 21.94 -0.42
CA PHE A 126 -9.48 21.91 1.05
C PHE A 126 -8.99 23.21 1.70
N LYS A 127 -7.96 23.86 1.15
CA LYS A 127 -7.50 25.16 1.64
C LYS A 127 -8.53 26.26 1.39
N GLU A 128 -9.27 26.18 0.29
CA GLU A 128 -10.24 27.20 -0.11
C GLU A 128 -11.59 27.05 0.62
N TYR A 129 -12.08 25.82 0.74
CA TYR A 129 -13.44 25.52 1.25
C TYR A 129 -13.46 24.80 2.60
N GLY A 130 -12.31 24.31 3.07
CA GLY A 130 -12.18 23.55 4.30
C GLY A 130 -12.01 24.44 5.55
N PRO A 131 -11.72 23.83 6.71
CA PRO A 131 -11.43 24.56 7.93
C PRO A 131 -10.12 25.34 7.81
N GLU A 132 -9.98 26.41 8.61
CA GLU A 132 -8.78 27.28 8.65
C GLU A 132 -7.49 26.50 8.86
N THR A 133 -7.53 25.48 9.73
CA THR A 133 -6.42 24.54 9.93
C THR A 133 -6.82 23.15 9.43
N LEU A 134 -6.12 22.67 8.40
CA LEU A 134 -6.27 21.32 7.91
C LEU A 134 -5.59 20.31 8.86
N PRO A 135 -6.22 19.16 9.12
CA PRO A 135 -5.58 18.07 9.85
C PRO A 135 -4.30 17.58 9.18
N GLU A 136 -3.34 17.09 9.98
CA GLU A 136 -2.01 16.63 9.50
C GLU A 136 -2.08 15.53 8.44
N TYR A 137 -3.10 14.68 8.48
CA TYR A 137 -3.29 13.63 7.49
C TYR A 137 -3.70 14.17 6.11
N ILE A 138 -4.16 15.43 6.01
CA ILE A 138 -4.40 16.11 4.75
C ILE A 138 -3.07 16.71 4.29
N ARG A 139 -2.37 15.96 3.44
CA ARG A 139 -1.09 16.36 2.83
C ARG A 139 -1.09 16.02 1.35
N VAL A 140 -0.15 16.61 0.61
CA VAL A 140 0.08 16.24 -0.79
C VAL A 140 0.68 14.83 -0.81
N LEU A 141 0.12 13.98 -1.67
CA LEU A 141 0.53 12.60 -1.90
C LEU A 141 1.07 12.46 -3.32
N SER A 142 2.17 11.72 -3.49
CA SER A 142 2.81 11.47 -4.79
C SER A 142 2.73 10.00 -5.18
N LEU A 143 3.24 9.65 -6.36
CA LEU A 143 3.40 8.26 -6.82
C LEU A 143 4.13 7.40 -5.77
N GLU A 144 5.13 7.97 -5.08
CA GLU A 144 5.87 7.30 -4.01
C GLU A 144 4.98 6.90 -2.82
N ASP A 145 4.00 7.73 -2.47
CA ASP A 145 3.06 7.45 -1.37
C ASP A 145 2.10 6.29 -1.65
N TYR A 146 1.93 5.91 -2.92
CA TYR A 146 1.05 4.81 -3.33
C TYR A 146 1.81 3.55 -3.76
N PHE A 147 2.97 3.72 -4.40
CA PHE A 147 3.66 2.62 -5.08
C PHE A 147 5.08 2.36 -4.59
N SER A 148 5.61 3.13 -3.63
CA SER A 148 6.92 2.80 -3.06
C SER A 148 6.93 1.40 -2.45
N GLU A 149 8.10 0.77 -2.45
CA GLU A 149 8.31 -0.56 -1.88
C GLU A 149 7.89 -0.65 -0.41
N LYS A 150 7.94 0.47 0.33
CA LYS A 150 7.47 0.55 1.72
C LYS A 150 5.95 0.47 1.84
N VAL A 151 5.23 1.05 0.89
CA VAL A 151 3.76 1.05 0.87
C VAL A 151 3.26 -0.33 0.44
N THR A 152 3.83 -0.85 -0.64
CA THR A 152 3.48 -2.16 -1.20
C THR A 152 3.94 -3.32 -0.29
N GLY A 153 5.06 -3.15 0.41
CA GLY A 153 5.62 -4.13 1.36
C GLY A 153 5.18 -3.97 2.83
N SER A 154 4.13 -3.19 3.09
CA SER A 154 3.76 -2.82 4.46
C SER A 154 3.37 -4.00 5.38
N TYR A 155 2.82 -5.10 4.84
CA TYR A 155 2.56 -6.30 5.65
C TYR A 155 3.86 -7.03 5.97
N ALA A 156 4.75 -7.20 5.00
CA ALA A 156 6.06 -7.79 5.23
C ALA A 156 6.85 -7.00 6.29
N ILE A 157 6.87 -5.66 6.18
CA ILE A 157 7.54 -4.78 7.14
C ILE A 157 6.98 -4.96 8.55
N LYS A 158 5.65 -4.84 8.72
CA LYS A 158 5.01 -4.99 10.05
C LYS A 158 5.25 -6.39 10.63
N THR A 159 5.19 -7.42 9.80
CA THR A 159 5.39 -8.82 10.24
C THR A 159 6.81 -9.04 10.74
N ILE A 160 7.82 -8.63 9.98
CA ILE A 160 9.23 -8.74 10.38
C ILE A 160 9.54 -7.88 11.61
N GLN A 161 9.03 -6.64 11.68
CA GLN A 161 9.19 -5.77 12.84
C GLN A 161 8.59 -6.38 14.12
N ASN A 162 7.39 -6.95 14.03
CA ASN A 162 6.73 -7.59 15.16
C ASN A 162 7.47 -8.87 15.58
N ALA A 163 7.84 -9.72 14.62
CA ALA A 163 8.60 -10.92 14.89
C ALA A 163 9.95 -10.60 15.54
N TRP A 164 10.64 -9.53 15.12
CA TRP A 164 11.88 -9.11 15.77
C TRP A 164 11.67 -8.63 17.22
N LYS A 165 10.50 -8.07 17.55
CA LYS A 165 10.17 -7.66 18.92
C LYS A 165 9.81 -8.86 19.80
N THR A 166 9.05 -9.82 19.28
CA THR A 166 8.48 -10.92 20.09
C THR A 166 9.30 -12.20 20.05
N SER A 167 10.00 -12.45 18.95
CA SER A 167 10.55 -13.76 18.58
C SER A 167 11.92 -13.63 17.91
N LYS A 168 12.89 -13.02 18.59
CA LYS A 168 14.27 -12.83 18.08
C LYS A 168 14.98 -14.13 17.72
N ASP A 169 14.56 -15.25 18.29
CA ASP A 169 15.11 -16.57 18.01
C ASP A 169 14.71 -17.10 16.63
N SER A 170 13.63 -16.57 16.04
CA SER A 170 13.25 -16.84 14.64
C SER A 170 14.20 -16.22 13.61
N PHE A 171 15.21 -15.46 14.05
CA PHE A 171 16.16 -14.79 13.17
C PHE A 171 17.57 -15.34 13.36
N GLU A 172 18.27 -15.60 12.26
CA GLU A 172 19.70 -15.88 12.25
C GLU A 172 20.40 -14.80 11.44
N ILE A 173 21.51 -14.27 11.98
CA ILE A 173 22.25 -13.16 11.37
C ILE A 173 23.62 -13.68 11.02
N TYR A 174 24.02 -13.50 9.77
CA TYR A 174 25.30 -13.93 9.23
C TYR A 174 26.08 -12.71 8.71
N PRO A 175 26.74 -11.92 9.59
CA PRO A 175 27.41 -10.68 9.18
C PRO A 175 28.54 -10.89 8.17
N ARG A 176 29.19 -12.06 8.19
CA ARG A 176 30.31 -12.38 7.29
C ARG A 176 29.86 -12.56 5.84
N THR A 177 28.64 -13.07 5.64
CA THR A 177 28.06 -13.29 4.30
C THR A 177 27.05 -12.20 3.94
N ASN A 178 26.85 -11.21 4.82
CA ASN A 178 25.83 -10.18 4.69
C ASN A 178 24.41 -10.75 4.53
N GLU A 179 24.08 -11.80 5.29
CA GLU A 179 22.78 -12.48 5.20
C GLU A 179 21.99 -12.39 6.50
N LEU A 180 20.68 -12.23 6.35
CA LEU A 180 19.67 -12.38 7.39
C LEU A 180 18.76 -13.53 7.01
N CYS A 181 18.57 -14.50 7.90
CA CYS A 181 17.58 -15.56 7.74
C CYS A 181 16.43 -15.32 8.73
N TYR A 182 15.21 -15.31 8.23
CA TYR A 182 13.99 -15.27 9.04
C TYR A 182 13.20 -16.56 8.83
N ASN A 183 12.96 -17.29 9.92
CA ASN A 183 12.06 -18.43 9.94
C ASN A 183 10.62 -17.96 10.26
N ALA A 184 9.73 -18.07 9.29
CA ALA A 184 8.32 -17.67 9.40
C ALA A 184 7.44 -18.69 10.14
N GLY A 185 7.98 -19.84 10.56
CA GLY A 185 7.30 -20.94 11.24
C GLY A 185 6.40 -21.79 10.34
N ALA A 186 5.95 -21.24 9.21
CA ALA A 186 5.14 -21.95 8.24
C ALA A 186 5.43 -21.50 6.80
N THR A 187 5.43 -22.46 5.87
CA THR A 187 5.69 -22.21 4.45
C THR A 187 4.74 -21.19 3.83
N TYR A 188 3.45 -21.23 4.20
CA TYR A 188 2.44 -20.32 3.64
C TYR A 188 2.64 -18.86 4.10
N GLU A 189 3.12 -18.64 5.33
CA GLU A 189 3.49 -17.30 5.81
C GLU A 189 4.76 -16.81 5.11
N ALA A 190 5.76 -17.67 4.91
CA ALA A 190 6.95 -17.33 4.14
C ALA A 190 6.60 -16.92 2.69
N ASP A 191 5.74 -17.68 2.00
CA ASP A 191 5.24 -17.35 0.67
C ASP A 191 4.52 -16.01 0.62
N ARG A 192 3.78 -15.71 1.68
CA ARG A 192 2.98 -14.48 1.76
C ARG A 192 3.84 -13.26 2.00
N ILE A 193 4.85 -13.36 2.87
CA ILE A 193 5.83 -12.28 3.08
C ILE A 193 6.63 -12.06 1.80
N LEU A 194 7.08 -13.14 1.14
CA LEU A 194 7.90 -13.07 -0.07
C LEU A 194 7.24 -12.25 -1.21
N LYS A 195 5.91 -12.31 -1.35
CA LYS A 195 5.16 -11.54 -2.36
C LYS A 195 5.29 -10.02 -2.23
N GLU A 196 5.65 -9.54 -1.05
CA GLU A 196 5.73 -8.12 -0.70
C GLU A 196 7.17 -7.62 -0.52
N LEU A 197 8.18 -8.50 -0.60
CA LEU A 197 9.57 -8.11 -0.47
C LEU A 197 10.12 -7.58 -1.80
N PRO A 198 10.79 -6.42 -1.82
CA PRO A 198 11.44 -5.93 -3.03
C PRO A 198 12.62 -6.80 -3.46
N GLU A 199 12.92 -6.75 -4.76
CA GLU A 199 14.01 -7.53 -5.38
C GLU A 199 15.39 -7.13 -4.84
N THR A 200 15.54 -5.89 -4.37
CA THR A 200 16.76 -5.34 -3.74
C THR A 200 17.22 -6.14 -2.52
N LEU A 201 16.31 -6.87 -1.86
CA LEU A 201 16.64 -7.75 -0.73
C LEU A 201 17.30 -9.08 -1.14
N GLU A 202 17.32 -9.40 -2.45
CA GLU A 202 17.90 -10.64 -2.99
C GLU A 202 17.38 -11.91 -2.29
N VAL A 203 16.06 -11.96 -2.07
CA VAL A 203 15.45 -12.96 -1.19
C VAL A 203 15.54 -14.37 -1.79
N ARG A 204 16.05 -15.31 -1.02
CA ARG A 204 16.02 -16.75 -1.30
C ARG A 204 15.17 -17.48 -0.26
N LYS A 205 14.15 -18.19 -0.72
CA LYS A 205 13.27 -18.99 0.14
C LYS A 205 13.73 -20.45 0.20
N SER A 206 13.72 -21.03 1.39
CA SER A 206 13.80 -22.47 1.62
C SER A 206 12.75 -22.87 2.67
N ARG A 207 11.67 -23.54 2.23
CA ARG A 207 10.50 -23.87 3.08
C ARG A 207 9.93 -22.65 3.80
N ASP A 208 10.00 -22.60 5.12
CA ASP A 208 9.55 -21.55 6.02
C ASP A 208 10.63 -20.48 6.27
N CYS A 209 11.84 -20.65 5.73
CA CYS A 209 12.94 -19.70 5.89
C CYS A 209 13.08 -18.76 4.69
N LEU A 210 13.22 -17.47 4.97
CA LEU A 210 13.55 -16.41 4.02
C LEU A 210 14.95 -15.90 4.32
N MET A 211 15.90 -16.15 3.42
CA MET A 211 17.23 -15.54 3.46
C MET A 211 17.25 -14.28 2.61
N MET A 212 17.83 -13.20 3.12
CA MET A 212 17.88 -11.90 2.47
C MET A 212 19.20 -11.20 2.75
N ASN A 213 19.54 -10.21 1.94
CA ASN A 213 20.66 -9.32 2.17
C ASN A 213 20.45 -8.54 3.48
N LEU A 214 21.40 -8.62 4.41
CA LEU A 214 21.28 -8.06 5.75
C LEU A 214 21.26 -6.52 5.73
N GLU A 215 22.14 -5.89 4.96
CA GLU A 215 22.19 -4.43 4.86
C GLU A 215 20.91 -3.85 4.25
N GLU A 216 20.43 -4.43 3.15
CA GLU A 216 19.18 -4.00 2.52
C GLU A 216 17.97 -4.29 3.42
N ALA A 217 17.97 -5.41 4.15
CA ALA A 217 16.95 -5.69 5.16
C ALA A 217 16.94 -4.63 6.28
N GLN A 218 18.10 -4.20 6.77
CA GLN A 218 18.17 -3.16 7.79
C GLN A 218 17.57 -1.84 7.29
N LYS A 219 17.87 -1.44 6.05
CA LYS A 219 17.32 -0.23 5.42
C LYS A 219 15.80 -0.35 5.21
N PHE A 220 15.35 -1.44 4.61
CA PHE A 220 13.96 -1.66 4.23
C PHE A 220 13.04 -1.78 5.45
N PHE A 221 13.42 -2.58 6.45
CA PHE A 221 12.61 -2.77 7.66
C PHE A 221 12.79 -1.67 8.70
N GLY A 222 13.83 -0.83 8.57
CA GLY A 222 14.17 0.18 9.58
C GLY A 222 14.59 -0.44 10.92
N ILE A 223 15.18 -1.64 10.89
CA ILE A 223 15.60 -2.39 12.09
C ILE A 223 17.10 -2.59 12.04
N THR A 224 17.79 -2.31 13.14
CA THR A 224 19.16 -2.81 13.32
C THR A 224 19.12 -4.22 13.92
N PHE A 225 19.31 -5.24 13.08
CA PHE A 225 19.38 -6.63 13.53
C PHE A 225 20.67 -6.88 14.31
N LYS A 226 20.59 -6.79 15.64
CA LYS A 226 21.65 -7.14 16.58
C LYS A 226 21.09 -8.00 17.69
N LYS A 227 21.63 -9.21 17.86
CA LYS A 227 21.39 -10.02 19.06
C LYS A 227 22.27 -9.50 20.19
N SER A 228 21.71 -9.37 21.39
CA SER A 228 22.48 -8.97 22.57
C SER A 228 23.56 -10.02 22.84
N LEU A 229 24.80 -9.59 23.04
CA LEU A 229 25.92 -10.45 23.46
C LEU A 229 25.70 -11.04 24.86
N PHE A 230 24.78 -10.45 25.65
CA PHE A 230 24.44 -10.90 26.99
C PHE A 230 22.90 -10.97 27.15
N PRO A 231 22.27 -12.10 26.79
CA PRO A 231 20.82 -12.29 26.91
C PRO A 231 20.29 -12.19 28.36
N TRP A 232 21.18 -12.35 29.35
CA TRP A 232 20.83 -12.40 30.77
C TRP A 232 20.71 -11.00 31.42
N LEU A 233 21.36 -9.97 30.88
CA LEU A 233 21.30 -8.60 31.43
C LEU A 233 19.96 -7.91 31.17
N SER A 234 19.23 -8.29 30.12
CA SER A 234 17.91 -7.73 29.80
C SER A 234 16.78 -8.21 30.72
N LYS A 235 17.02 -9.23 31.56
CA LYS A 235 16.07 -9.70 32.59
C LYS A 235 16.27 -9.06 33.96
N ILE A 236 17.35 -8.29 34.16
CA ILE A 236 17.69 -7.67 35.44
C ILE A 236 17.12 -6.24 35.56
N PHE A 237 16.73 -5.63 34.43
CA PHE A 237 16.16 -4.28 34.36
C PHE A 237 14.71 -4.25 33.84
N ALA A 238 13.98 -5.36 33.95
CA ALA A 238 12.54 -5.42 33.69
C ALA A 238 11.77 -5.44 35.02
#